data_AF-A0A961SHF7-F1
#
_entry.id   AF-A0A961SHF7-F1
#
_cell.length_a   1.000
_cell.length_b   1.000
_cell.length_c   1.000
_cell.angle_alpha   90.00
_cell.angle_beta   90.00
_cell.angle_gamma   90.00
#
_symmetry.space_group_name_H-M   'P 1'
#
loop_
_entity.id
_entity.type
_entity.pdbx_description
1 polymer ?
#
loop_
_entity_poly.entity_id
_entity_poly.type
_entity_poly.pdbx_seq_one_letter_code
_entity_poly.pdbx_strand_id
1 'polypeptide(L)'
;VVTAIASRDVDKARALAARFSVPHAFGSYEDLLASADVDGVYIPLPTSQHVEWAVKAADAGKHVLVEKPLALKAADIDAVIAARDRNGVVVSEAFMVTYHPQWLKVRDLVRDGAVGRLRHVQGAFSYYNVDPDNMRNRVDLGGGALPDIGVYPTVTTRFVTGQEPVRVQARIDRDETFGTDIYSSIKADFGGFELSFYLSTQMAAR
;
A
#
# COMPACT_ATOMS: atom_id res chain seq x y z
N VAL A 1 6.59 -21.01 -1.88
CA VAL A 1 7.47 -21.19 -3.06
C VAL A 1 7.16 -20.06 -4.02
N VAL A 2 8.16 -19.51 -4.73
CA VAL A 2 7.94 -18.53 -5.81
C VAL A 2 8.09 -19.27 -7.13
N THR A 3 7.01 -19.38 -7.89
CA THR A 3 6.96 -20.20 -9.12
C THR A 3 7.25 -19.38 -10.37
N ALA A 4 6.86 -18.11 -10.41
CA ALA A 4 6.98 -17.27 -11.59
C ALA A 4 7.32 -15.81 -11.26
N ILE A 5 8.01 -15.14 -12.18
CA ILE A 5 8.18 -13.69 -12.20
C ILE A 5 7.79 -13.16 -13.59
N ALA A 6 7.10 -12.03 -13.64
CA ALA A 6 6.79 -11.32 -14.89
C ALA A 6 7.33 -9.90 -14.88
N SER A 7 7.72 -9.43 -16.06
CA SER A 7 8.11 -8.05 -16.33
C SER A 7 7.76 -7.76 -17.79
N ARG A 8 7.41 -6.50 -18.08
CA ARG A 8 7.27 -6.01 -19.48
C ARG A 8 8.56 -6.13 -20.29
N ASP A 9 9.68 -6.31 -19.60
CA ASP A 9 11.00 -6.62 -20.14
C ASP A 9 11.37 -8.04 -19.68
N VAL A 10 11.34 -8.99 -20.62
CA VAL A 10 11.58 -10.42 -20.34
C VAL A 10 12.98 -10.68 -19.81
N ASP A 11 13.98 -9.88 -20.20
CA ASP A 11 15.36 -10.08 -19.75
C ASP A 11 15.51 -9.65 -18.29
N LYS A 12 14.80 -8.60 -17.86
CA LYS A 12 14.67 -8.27 -16.43
C LYS A 12 13.95 -9.37 -15.64
N ALA A 13 12.89 -9.96 -16.19
CA ALA A 13 12.20 -11.09 -15.53
C ALA A 13 13.15 -12.29 -15.37
N ARG A 14 13.87 -12.67 -16.43
CA ARG A 14 14.84 -13.77 -16.43
C ARG A 14 15.98 -13.53 -15.45
N ALA A 15 16.54 -12.32 -15.41
CA ALA A 15 17.61 -11.98 -14.49
C ALA A 15 17.15 -12.10 -13.01
N LEU A 16 15.95 -11.62 -12.70
CA LEU A 16 15.40 -11.73 -11.35
C LEU A 16 15.03 -13.18 -10.98
N ALA A 17 14.46 -13.93 -11.93
CA ALA A 17 14.14 -15.34 -11.76
C ALA A 17 15.40 -16.17 -11.50
N ALA A 18 16.47 -15.96 -12.28
CA ALA A 18 17.76 -16.61 -12.07
C ALA A 18 18.34 -16.30 -10.68
N ARG A 19 18.31 -15.03 -10.26
CA ARG A 19 18.80 -14.60 -8.94
C ARG A 19 18.11 -15.33 -7.78
N PHE A 20 16.80 -15.58 -7.90
CA PHE A 20 15.99 -16.20 -6.84
C PHE A 20 15.65 -17.66 -7.10
N SER A 21 16.26 -18.28 -8.12
CA SER A 21 15.99 -19.67 -8.52
C SER A 21 14.50 -19.95 -8.79
N VAL A 22 13.81 -19.00 -9.42
CA VAL A 22 12.40 -19.11 -9.82
C VAL A 22 12.32 -19.79 -11.19
N PRO A 23 11.50 -20.84 -11.36
CA PRO A 23 11.52 -21.65 -12.58
C PRO A 23 10.96 -20.95 -13.82
N HIS A 24 10.00 -20.03 -13.67
CA HIS A 24 9.35 -19.36 -14.81
C HIS A 24 9.60 -17.85 -14.83
N ALA A 25 9.91 -17.34 -16.02
CA ALA A 25 10.03 -15.90 -16.29
C ALA A 25 9.18 -15.53 -17.51
N PHE A 26 8.23 -14.62 -17.32
CA PHE A 26 7.28 -14.18 -18.35
C PHE A 26 7.60 -12.76 -18.83
N GLY A 27 7.43 -12.51 -20.13
CA GLY A 27 7.62 -11.20 -20.76
C GLY A 27 6.38 -10.29 -20.73
N SER A 28 5.26 -10.80 -20.22
CA SER A 28 4.03 -10.05 -20.00
C SER A 28 3.38 -10.51 -18.69
N TYR A 29 2.52 -9.67 -18.13
CA TYR A 29 1.77 -10.02 -16.92
C TYR A 29 0.64 -10.99 -17.27
N GLU A 30 0.03 -10.82 -18.45
CA GLU A 30 -1.00 -11.70 -19.00
C GLU A 30 -0.53 -13.15 -19.13
N ASP A 31 0.68 -13.39 -19.64
CA ASP A 31 1.21 -14.76 -19.77
C ASP A 31 1.39 -15.42 -18.40
N LEU A 32 1.80 -14.65 -17.38
CA LEU A 32 1.89 -15.15 -16.01
C LEU A 32 0.51 -15.49 -15.45
N LEU A 33 -0.49 -14.62 -15.69
CA LEU A 33 -1.87 -14.86 -15.26
C LEU A 33 -2.51 -16.06 -15.97
N ALA A 34 -2.12 -16.35 -17.21
CA ALA A 34 -2.58 -17.52 -17.96
C ALA A 34 -1.92 -18.84 -17.51
N SER A 35 -0.84 -18.79 -16.72
CA SER A 35 -0.14 -20.00 -16.27
C SER A 35 -0.98 -20.83 -15.30
N ALA A 36 -1.06 -22.13 -15.54
CA ALA A 36 -1.68 -23.09 -14.63
C ALA A 36 -0.85 -23.36 -13.37
N ASP A 37 0.44 -22.99 -13.37
CA ASP A 37 1.38 -23.24 -12.26
C ASP A 37 1.36 -22.14 -11.18
N VAL A 38 0.49 -21.13 -11.34
CA VAL A 38 0.39 -19.97 -10.45
C VAL A 38 -0.98 -19.96 -9.78
N ASP A 39 -1.03 -20.12 -8.47
CA ASP A 39 -2.27 -20.05 -7.68
C ASP A 39 -2.63 -18.62 -7.26
N GLY A 40 -1.61 -17.77 -7.09
CA GLY A 40 -1.78 -16.40 -6.65
C GLY A 40 -0.59 -15.51 -7.01
N VAL A 41 -0.84 -14.21 -7.02
CA VAL A 41 0.11 -13.19 -7.47
C VAL A 41 0.35 -12.13 -6.40
N TYR A 42 1.59 -11.67 -6.32
CA TYR A 42 1.97 -10.46 -5.61
C TYR A 42 2.14 -9.33 -6.63
N ILE A 43 1.48 -8.18 -6.40
CA ILE A 43 1.44 -7.04 -7.33
C ILE A 43 2.14 -5.83 -6.69
N PRO A 44 3.47 -5.67 -6.86
CA PRO A 44 4.23 -4.50 -6.44
C PRO A 44 4.40 -3.47 -7.59
N LEU A 45 3.34 -3.24 -8.34
CA LEU A 45 3.35 -2.28 -9.44
C LEU A 45 3.25 -0.83 -8.90
N PRO A 46 3.37 0.20 -9.74
CA PRO A 46 2.96 1.54 -9.33
C PRO A 46 1.47 1.56 -8.94
N THR A 47 1.10 2.38 -7.96
CA THR A 47 -0.25 2.45 -7.40
C THR A 47 -1.34 2.64 -8.45
N SER A 48 -1.07 3.45 -9.50
CA SER A 48 -2.02 3.69 -10.59
C SER A 48 -2.43 2.43 -11.37
N GLN A 49 -1.67 1.35 -11.24
CA GLN A 49 -1.90 0.07 -11.92
C GLN A 49 -2.51 -0.99 -11.00
N HIS A 50 -2.58 -0.76 -9.68
CA HIS A 50 -3.03 -1.79 -8.72
C HIS A 50 -4.43 -2.31 -8.99
N VAL A 51 -5.41 -1.42 -9.17
CA VAL A 51 -6.82 -1.81 -9.39
C VAL A 51 -6.97 -2.64 -10.66
N GLU A 52 -6.39 -2.18 -11.77
CA GLU A 52 -6.45 -2.89 -13.06
C GLU A 52 -5.91 -4.32 -12.94
N TRP A 53 -4.70 -4.47 -12.39
CA TRP A 53 -4.05 -5.77 -12.32
C TRP A 53 -4.62 -6.67 -11.23
N ALA A 54 -5.13 -6.12 -10.13
CA ALA A 54 -5.86 -6.89 -9.13
C ALA A 54 -7.15 -7.48 -9.72
N VAL A 55 -7.90 -6.68 -10.50
CA VAL A 55 -9.11 -7.16 -11.19
C VAL A 55 -8.76 -8.22 -12.23
N LYS A 56 -7.79 -7.95 -13.13
CA LYS A 56 -7.35 -8.92 -14.14
C LYS A 56 -6.86 -10.23 -13.53
N ALA A 57 -6.09 -10.16 -12.44
CA ALA A 57 -5.61 -11.36 -11.76
C ALA A 57 -6.73 -12.15 -11.10
N ALA A 58 -7.68 -11.47 -10.45
CA ALA A 58 -8.86 -12.11 -9.88
C ALA A 58 -9.73 -12.77 -10.96
N ASP A 59 -9.92 -12.11 -12.11
CA ASP A 59 -10.66 -12.67 -13.27
C ASP A 59 -9.94 -13.85 -13.94
N ALA A 60 -8.61 -13.93 -13.81
CA ALA A 60 -7.83 -15.12 -14.17
C ALA A 60 -7.89 -16.23 -13.11
N GLY A 61 -8.72 -16.09 -12.07
CA GLY A 61 -8.88 -17.06 -10.99
C GLY A 61 -7.70 -17.10 -10.00
N LYS A 62 -6.86 -16.06 -9.96
CA LYS A 62 -5.69 -16.00 -9.07
C LYS A 62 -6.01 -15.32 -7.75
N HIS A 63 -5.50 -15.84 -6.64
CA HIS A 63 -5.45 -15.07 -5.39
C HIS A 63 -4.51 -13.87 -5.55
N VAL A 64 -4.80 -12.73 -4.91
CA VAL A 64 -4.06 -11.48 -5.11
C VAL A 64 -3.60 -10.91 -3.78
N LEU A 65 -2.29 -10.64 -3.68
CA LEU A 65 -1.68 -9.78 -2.68
C LEU A 65 -1.17 -8.52 -3.38
N VAL A 66 -1.88 -7.39 -3.26
CA VAL A 66 -1.54 -6.14 -3.97
C VAL A 66 -0.89 -5.14 -3.03
N GLU A 67 0.18 -4.48 -3.47
CA GLU A 67 0.86 -3.49 -2.64
C GLU A 67 -0.05 -2.32 -2.21
N LYS A 68 0.36 -1.67 -1.12
CA LYS A 68 -0.31 -0.47 -0.63
C LYS A 68 0.10 0.80 -1.40
N PRO A 69 -0.78 1.80 -1.51
CA PRO A 69 -2.21 1.67 -1.27
C PRO A 69 -2.87 0.87 -2.40
N LEU A 70 -3.90 0.08 -2.09
CA LEU A 70 -4.58 -0.74 -3.11
C LEU A 70 -5.20 0.11 -4.22
N ALA A 71 -5.69 1.31 -3.90
CA ALA A 71 -6.26 2.26 -4.86
C ALA A 71 -5.95 3.71 -4.45
N LEU A 72 -5.94 4.61 -5.44
CA LEU A 72 -5.83 6.06 -5.21
C LEU A 72 -7.16 6.70 -4.81
N LYS A 73 -8.28 6.04 -5.12
CA LYS A 73 -9.64 6.46 -4.73
C LYS A 73 -10.37 5.29 -4.10
N ALA A 74 -11.10 5.56 -3.01
CA ALA A 74 -11.86 4.54 -2.31
C ALA A 74 -12.91 3.86 -3.20
N ALA A 75 -13.58 4.61 -4.08
CA ALA A 75 -14.60 4.07 -4.98
C ALA A 75 -14.04 3.05 -6.00
N ASP A 76 -12.75 3.11 -6.33
CA ASP A 76 -12.15 2.17 -7.28
C ASP A 76 -11.97 0.77 -6.66
N ILE A 77 -12.05 0.65 -5.33
CA ILE A 77 -11.96 -0.62 -4.60
C ILE A 77 -13.19 -1.50 -4.87
N ASP A 78 -14.34 -0.91 -5.16
CA ASP A 78 -15.60 -1.65 -5.40
C ASP A 78 -15.48 -2.62 -6.58
N ALA A 79 -14.74 -2.24 -7.63
CA ALA A 79 -14.47 -3.11 -8.78
C ALA A 79 -13.62 -4.33 -8.40
N VAL A 80 -12.64 -4.13 -7.49
CA VAL A 80 -11.78 -5.21 -6.97
C VAL A 80 -12.58 -6.17 -6.10
N ILE A 81 -13.45 -5.64 -5.22
CA ILE A 81 -14.37 -6.42 -4.40
C ILE A 81 -15.29 -7.27 -5.29
N ALA A 82 -15.90 -6.67 -6.31
CA ALA A 82 -16.74 -7.40 -7.25
C ALA A 82 -15.97 -8.50 -8.00
N ALA A 83 -14.67 -8.30 -8.27
CA ALA A 83 -13.81 -9.28 -8.95
C ALA A 83 -13.45 -10.45 -8.05
N ARG A 84 -13.09 -10.15 -6.81
CA ARG A 84 -12.88 -11.15 -5.77
C ARG A 84 -14.10 -12.05 -5.61
N ASP A 85 -15.28 -11.44 -5.45
CA ASP A 85 -16.51 -12.16 -5.11
C ASP A 85 -17.01 -13.03 -6.26
N ARG A 86 -17.00 -12.53 -7.51
CA ARG A 86 -17.47 -13.30 -8.67
C ARG A 86 -16.59 -14.49 -9.03
N ASN A 87 -15.29 -14.44 -8.70
CA ASN A 87 -14.33 -15.50 -9.01
C ASN A 87 -14.02 -16.40 -7.79
N GLY A 88 -14.53 -16.06 -6.60
CA GLY A 88 -14.29 -16.84 -5.38
C GLY A 88 -12.83 -16.86 -4.91
N VAL A 89 -12.04 -15.85 -5.28
CA VAL A 89 -10.63 -15.72 -4.90
C VAL A 89 -10.46 -14.83 -3.67
N VAL A 90 -9.22 -14.74 -3.17
CA VAL A 90 -8.86 -13.80 -2.10
C VAL A 90 -8.12 -12.64 -2.74
N VAL A 91 -8.51 -11.41 -2.40
CA VAL A 91 -7.76 -10.19 -2.74
C VAL A 91 -7.48 -9.44 -1.44
N SER A 92 -6.21 -9.24 -1.12
CA SER A 92 -5.75 -8.52 0.07
C SER A 92 -4.77 -7.42 -0.32
N GLU A 93 -4.92 -6.27 0.31
CA GLU A 93 -3.86 -5.26 0.35
C GLU A 93 -2.69 -5.77 1.21
N ALA A 94 -1.47 -5.54 0.76
CA ALA A 94 -0.23 -5.98 1.40
C ALA A 94 0.17 -5.08 2.57
N PHE A 95 -0.74 -4.88 3.51
CA PHE A 95 -0.51 -4.02 4.66
C PHE A 95 0.14 -4.81 5.82
N MET A 96 1.47 -4.92 5.79
CA MET A 96 2.25 -5.74 6.74
C MET A 96 1.94 -5.52 8.23
N VAL A 97 1.44 -4.33 8.59
CA VAL A 97 1.02 -3.97 9.96
C VAL A 97 -0.02 -4.94 10.51
N THR A 98 -0.96 -5.42 9.69
CA THR A 98 -2.05 -6.29 10.15
C THR A 98 -1.59 -7.70 10.51
N TYR A 99 -0.39 -8.09 10.05
CA TYR A 99 0.18 -9.44 10.23
C TYR A 99 1.37 -9.46 11.19
N HIS A 100 2.00 -8.32 11.48
CA HIS A 100 3.21 -8.29 12.29
C HIS A 100 2.89 -8.46 13.79
N PRO A 101 3.55 -9.39 14.52
CA PRO A 101 3.26 -9.67 15.94
C PRO A 101 3.30 -8.45 16.86
N GLN A 102 4.21 -7.50 16.59
CA GLN A 102 4.28 -6.23 17.34
C GLN A 102 2.95 -5.46 17.34
N TRP A 103 2.27 -5.37 16.20
CA TRP A 103 1.05 -4.57 16.06
C TRP A 103 -0.17 -5.32 16.59
N LEU A 104 -0.17 -6.65 16.48
CA LEU A 104 -1.12 -7.49 17.19
C LEU A 104 -1.02 -7.29 18.71
N LYS A 105 0.21 -7.28 19.24
CA LYS A 105 0.45 -7.04 20.67
C LYS A 105 0.02 -5.64 21.11
N VAL A 106 0.32 -4.60 20.32
CA VAL A 106 -0.12 -3.23 20.62
C VAL A 106 -1.65 -3.13 20.62
N ARG A 107 -2.32 -3.73 19.62
CA ARG A 107 -3.78 -3.80 19.56
C ARG A 107 -4.36 -4.46 20.81
N ASP A 108 -3.82 -5.61 21.21
CA ASP A 108 -4.29 -6.31 22.42
C ASP A 108 -4.07 -5.46 23.67
N LEU A 109 -2.90 -4.82 23.84
CA LEU A 109 -2.63 -3.95 24.98
C LEU A 109 -3.59 -2.75 25.06
N VAL A 110 -3.88 -2.12 23.93
CA VAL A 110 -4.82 -0.98 23.87
C VAL A 110 -6.25 -1.45 24.19
N ARG A 111 -6.69 -2.57 23.60
CA ARG A 111 -8.02 -3.15 23.84
C ARG A 111 -8.21 -3.59 25.30
N ASP A 112 -7.17 -4.20 25.88
CA ASP A 112 -7.20 -4.74 27.25
C ASP A 112 -7.00 -3.63 28.32
N GLY A 113 -6.93 -2.36 27.90
CA GLY A 113 -6.88 -1.20 28.80
C GLY A 113 -5.52 -0.95 29.45
N ALA A 114 -4.43 -1.53 28.93
CA ALA A 114 -3.09 -1.40 29.51
C ALA A 114 -2.58 0.06 29.57
N VAL A 115 -3.13 0.95 28.74
CA VAL A 115 -2.82 2.39 28.71
C VAL A 115 -3.94 3.25 29.33
N GLY A 116 -4.93 2.64 29.99
CA GLY A 116 -6.13 3.31 30.46
C GLY A 116 -6.94 3.90 29.31
N ARG A 117 -7.45 5.13 29.49
CA ARG A 117 -8.16 5.85 28.42
C ARG A 117 -7.15 6.42 27.42
N LEU A 118 -7.12 5.86 26.21
CA LEU A 118 -6.38 6.44 25.09
C LEU A 118 -6.83 7.89 24.85
N ARG A 119 -5.88 8.82 24.82
CA ARG A 119 -6.12 10.26 24.57
C ARG A 119 -5.53 10.74 23.26
N HIS A 120 -4.37 10.23 22.89
CA HIS A 120 -3.65 10.69 21.72
C HIS A 120 -2.80 9.58 21.11
N VAL A 121 -2.73 9.55 19.78
CA VAL A 121 -1.78 8.77 18.99
C VAL A 121 -0.95 9.76 18.17
N GLN A 122 0.37 9.60 18.17
CA GLN A 122 1.27 10.44 17.39
C GLN A 122 2.10 9.59 16.44
N GLY A 123 2.29 10.06 15.20
CA GLY A 123 3.12 9.39 14.20
C GLY A 123 4.00 10.35 13.41
N ALA A 124 5.11 9.83 12.90
CA ALA A 124 5.97 10.53 11.94
C ALA A 124 6.56 9.52 10.96
N PHE A 125 6.57 9.83 9.67
CA PHE A 125 7.31 9.05 8.67
C PHE A 125 7.89 10.02 7.65
N SER A 126 9.22 10.08 7.56
CA SER A 126 9.88 10.93 6.58
C SER A 126 11.11 10.29 5.95
N TYR A 127 11.42 10.70 4.73
CA TYR A 127 12.68 10.45 4.05
C TYR A 127 13.04 11.66 3.16
N TYR A 128 14.17 11.58 2.46
CA TYR A 128 14.59 12.57 1.46
C TYR A 128 14.78 11.89 0.10
N ASN A 129 13.99 12.29 -0.90
CA ASN A 129 14.10 11.81 -2.27
C ASN A 129 13.62 12.89 -3.27
N VAL A 130 14.55 13.35 -4.10
CA VAL A 130 14.30 14.32 -5.18
C VAL A 130 14.64 13.74 -6.56
N ASP A 131 14.79 12.42 -6.67
CA ASP A 131 15.05 11.75 -7.94
C ASP A 131 13.84 11.87 -8.87
N PRO A 132 13.95 12.56 -10.02
CA PRO A 132 12.83 12.74 -10.94
C PRO A 132 12.37 11.44 -11.61
N ASP A 133 13.23 10.42 -11.68
CA ASP A 133 12.92 9.13 -12.30
C ASP A 133 12.17 8.19 -11.35
N ASN A 134 12.08 8.55 -10.06
CA ASN A 134 11.39 7.74 -9.07
C ASN A 134 9.88 7.87 -9.20
N MET A 135 9.17 6.74 -9.24
CA MET A 135 7.70 6.70 -9.36
C MET A 135 6.97 7.49 -8.27
N ARG A 136 7.57 7.67 -7.08
CA ARG A 136 6.98 8.42 -5.97
C ARG A 136 6.90 9.92 -6.23
N ASN A 137 7.70 10.42 -7.17
CA ASN A 137 7.70 11.81 -7.60
C ASN A 137 6.84 12.04 -8.86
N ARG A 138 6.04 11.04 -9.27
CA ARG A 138 5.15 11.10 -10.44
C ARG A 138 3.68 10.99 -10.05
N VAL A 139 2.92 12.07 -10.20
CA VAL A 139 1.48 12.13 -9.85
C VAL A 139 0.65 11.10 -10.60
N ASP A 140 0.93 10.90 -11.89
CA ASP A 140 0.22 9.94 -12.75
C ASP A 140 0.43 8.47 -12.33
N LEU A 141 1.50 8.18 -11.59
CA LEU A 141 1.78 6.87 -11.02
C LEU A 141 1.25 6.68 -9.60
N GLY A 142 0.60 7.70 -9.02
CA GLY A 142 0.14 7.71 -7.64
C GLY A 142 1.20 8.14 -6.63
N GLY A 143 2.19 8.91 -7.08
CA GLY A 143 3.22 9.50 -6.24
C GLY A 143 2.69 10.52 -5.22
N GLY A 144 3.55 10.86 -4.25
CA GLY A 144 3.21 11.71 -3.12
C GLY A 144 3.45 11.06 -1.77
N ALA A 145 3.68 11.90 -0.77
CA ALA A 145 3.94 11.50 0.59
C ALA A 145 2.70 10.83 1.23
N LEU A 146 1.50 11.35 0.98
CA LEU A 146 0.26 10.80 1.50
C LEU A 146 -0.03 9.37 0.99
N PRO A 147 -0.03 9.09 -0.33
CA PRO A 147 -0.21 7.73 -0.83
C PRO A 147 0.88 6.76 -0.39
N ASP A 148 2.15 7.18 -0.37
CA ASP A 148 3.25 6.25 -0.08
C ASP A 148 3.39 5.97 1.43
N ILE A 149 3.47 7.02 2.25
CA ILE A 149 3.84 6.90 3.67
C ILE A 149 2.75 7.38 4.64
N GLY A 150 1.78 8.18 4.19
CA GLY A 150 0.65 8.62 5.03
C GLY A 150 -0.34 7.52 5.40
N VAL A 151 -0.36 6.45 4.61
CA VAL A 151 -1.15 5.26 4.88
C VAL A 151 -0.73 4.56 6.18
N TYR A 152 0.55 4.59 6.55
CA TYR A 152 1.03 3.86 7.74
C TYR A 152 0.43 4.37 9.06
N PRO A 153 0.60 5.64 9.47
CA PRO A 153 0.01 6.13 10.72
C PRO A 153 -1.53 6.04 10.70
N THR A 154 -2.14 6.24 9.53
CA THR A 154 -3.59 6.16 9.35
C THR A 154 -4.12 4.74 9.58
N VAL A 155 -3.65 3.77 8.80
CA VAL A 155 -4.11 2.37 8.86
C VAL A 155 -3.71 1.72 10.18
N THR A 156 -2.51 2.01 10.69
CA THR A 156 -2.06 1.45 11.97
C THR A 156 -2.92 1.91 13.14
N THR A 157 -3.28 3.20 13.19
CA THR A 157 -4.16 3.72 14.24
C THR A 157 -5.53 3.08 14.18
N ARG A 158 -6.13 2.99 12.99
CA ARG A 158 -7.42 2.31 12.77
C ARG A 158 -7.35 0.84 13.20
N PHE A 159 -6.31 0.12 12.78
CA PHE A 159 -6.11 -1.30 13.09
C PHE A 159 -5.95 -1.57 14.59
N VAL A 160 -5.11 -0.77 15.27
CA VAL A 160 -4.83 -0.94 16.70
C VAL A 160 -6.04 -0.59 17.57
N THR A 161 -6.81 0.42 17.17
CA THR A 161 -7.92 0.94 17.99
C THR A 161 -9.27 0.34 17.62
N GLY A 162 -9.40 -0.24 16.42
CA GLY A 162 -10.68 -0.67 15.86
C GLY A 162 -11.66 0.47 15.60
N GLN A 163 -11.18 1.72 15.57
CA GLN A 163 -12.00 2.93 15.44
C GLN A 163 -11.69 3.66 14.13
N GLU A 164 -12.64 4.48 13.70
CA GLU A 164 -12.56 5.29 12.49
C GLU A 164 -12.54 6.78 12.84
N PRO A 165 -11.82 7.63 12.08
CA PRO A 165 -11.84 9.06 12.31
C PRO A 165 -13.19 9.65 11.90
N VAL A 166 -13.71 10.58 12.71
CA VAL A 166 -14.95 11.34 12.43
C VAL A 166 -14.67 12.65 11.70
N ARG A 167 -13.46 13.21 11.85
CA ARG A 167 -13.05 14.45 11.19
C ARG A 167 -11.55 14.45 10.98
N VAL A 168 -11.11 14.97 9.84
CA VAL A 168 -9.69 15.12 9.50
C VAL A 168 -9.42 16.54 9.05
N GLN A 169 -8.31 17.12 9.51
CA GLN A 169 -7.73 18.34 8.96
C GLN A 169 -6.29 18.06 8.53
N ALA A 170 -5.86 18.70 7.44
CA ALA A 170 -4.49 18.57 6.95
C ALA A 170 -3.96 19.91 6.44
N ARG A 171 -2.67 20.14 6.65
CA ARG A 171 -1.86 21.11 5.92
C ARG A 171 -0.93 20.33 5.00
N ILE A 172 -0.90 20.69 3.73
CA ILE A 172 -0.18 19.96 2.69
C ILE A 172 0.65 20.96 1.89
N ASP A 173 1.95 20.71 1.80
CA ASP A 173 2.88 21.41 0.92
C ASP A 173 3.21 20.48 -0.25
N ARG A 174 3.20 21.03 -1.47
CA ARG A 174 3.48 20.30 -2.71
C ARG A 174 4.76 20.81 -3.35
N ASP A 175 5.47 19.90 -3.99
CA ASP A 175 6.63 20.26 -4.81
C ASP A 175 6.16 21.03 -6.04
N GLU A 176 6.82 22.15 -6.36
CA GLU A 176 6.48 22.97 -7.53
C GLU A 176 6.84 22.29 -8.86
N THR A 177 7.84 21.40 -8.86
CA THR A 177 8.30 20.68 -10.05
C THR A 177 7.50 19.39 -10.24
N PHE A 178 7.39 18.57 -9.19
CA PHE A 178 6.74 17.26 -9.28
C PHE A 178 5.23 17.32 -9.12
N GLY A 179 4.68 18.35 -8.46
CA GLY A 179 3.25 18.47 -8.14
C GLY A 179 2.75 17.48 -7.08
N THR A 180 3.60 16.58 -6.60
CA THR A 180 3.31 15.63 -5.52
C THR A 180 3.35 16.33 -4.16
N ASP A 181 2.59 15.82 -3.17
CA ASP A 181 2.74 16.30 -1.81
C ASP A 181 4.08 15.84 -1.22
N ILE A 182 4.81 16.77 -0.60
CA ILE A 182 6.17 16.54 -0.06
C ILE A 182 6.27 16.75 1.43
N TYR A 183 5.29 17.44 2.01
CA TYR A 183 5.08 17.54 3.44
C TYR A 183 3.58 17.58 3.70
N SER A 184 3.11 16.74 4.62
CA SER A 184 1.74 16.82 5.12
C SER A 184 1.75 16.74 6.64
N SER A 185 1.01 17.63 7.30
CA SER A 185 0.69 17.56 8.72
C SER A 185 -0.81 17.36 8.90
N ILE A 186 -1.18 16.26 9.56
CA ILE A 186 -2.55 15.78 9.67
C ILE A 186 -2.95 15.71 11.14
N LYS A 187 -4.19 16.11 11.43
CA LYS A 187 -4.89 15.76 12.67
C LYS A 187 -6.21 15.10 12.35
N ALA A 188 -6.51 14.02 13.04
CA ALA A 188 -7.75 13.27 12.91
C ALA A 188 -8.39 13.05 14.28
N ASP A 189 -9.66 13.41 14.39
CA ASP A 189 -10.50 13.21 15.56
C ASP A 189 -11.20 11.85 15.44
N PHE A 190 -11.10 10.99 16.46
CA PHE A 190 -11.78 9.70 16.56
C PHE A 190 -12.94 9.75 17.59
N GLY A 191 -13.32 10.93 18.06
CA GLY A 191 -14.36 11.18 19.07
C GLY A 191 -13.90 10.90 20.50
N GLY A 192 -13.15 9.82 20.72
CA GLY A 192 -12.61 9.45 22.04
C GLY A 192 -11.17 9.89 22.30
N PHE A 193 -10.39 10.04 21.22
CA PHE A 193 -8.96 10.38 21.19
C PHE A 193 -8.63 11.11 19.87
N GLU A 194 -7.42 11.70 19.79
CA GLU A 194 -6.91 12.35 18.58
C GLU A 194 -5.71 11.56 18.00
N LEU A 195 -5.60 11.51 16.68
CA LEU A 195 -4.38 11.16 15.97
C LEU A 195 -3.76 12.43 15.41
N SER A 196 -2.47 12.65 15.65
CA SER A 196 -1.68 13.62 14.91
C SER A 196 -0.49 12.95 14.24
N PHE A 197 -0.23 13.26 12.98
CA PHE A 197 1.00 12.81 12.32
C PHE A 197 1.48 13.81 11.30
N TYR A 198 2.78 13.74 11.03
CA TYR A 198 3.34 14.40 9.87
C TYR A 198 4.12 13.41 9.03
N LEU A 199 4.28 13.75 7.78
CA LEU A 199 5.01 12.95 6.82
C LEU A 199 5.70 13.84 5.81
N SER A 200 6.80 13.36 5.25
CA SER A 200 7.52 14.11 4.25
C SER A 200 8.47 13.26 3.42
N THR A 201 8.50 13.49 2.11
CA THR A 201 9.41 12.82 1.17
C THR A 201 10.66 13.64 0.87
N GLN A 202 10.72 14.87 1.37
CA GLN A 202 11.83 15.80 1.22
C GLN A 202 12.22 16.43 2.57
N MET A 203 12.13 15.65 3.65
CA MET A 203 12.55 16.09 4.98
C MET A 203 14.04 15.82 5.18
N ALA A 204 14.73 16.76 5.81
CA ALA A 204 16.18 16.87 5.87
C ALA A 204 16.80 17.45 4.58
N ALA A 205 16.63 18.76 4.39
CA ALA A 205 17.52 19.53 3.54
C ALA A 205 18.95 19.38 4.10
N ARG A 206 19.84 18.77 3.32
CA ARG A 206 21.28 18.93 3.51
C ARG A 206 21.76 20.08 2.64
#